data_AF-A0A131XRS8-F1
#
_entry.id   AF-A0A131XRS8-F1
#
_cell.length_a   1.000
_cell.length_b   1.000
_cell.length_c   1.000
_cell.angle_alpha   90.00
_cell.angle_beta   90.00
_cell.angle_gamma   90.00
#
_symmetry.space_group_name_H-M   'P 1'
#
loop_
_entity.id
_entity.type
_entity.pdbx_description
1 polymer ?
#
loop_
_entity_poly.entity_id
_entity_poly.type
_entity_poly.pdbx_seq_one_letter_code
_entity_poly.pdbx_strand_id
1 'polypeptide(L)'
;MESGIEELKLLQTVTLLLTANSVVQGDTLAKALVLCFRLHFTKNSTTNNTASATVRQLVAAVFERVQAEDAALGDVKTDNLNLEELKAGSRHPPKSLQPCAADAFLLFQDLVQMVNADQPLWLIGLTEMTRTLGLELLESILASFPEAFLRHPEFRFLLKERVCPLVIKLFSPNARQAPDRPFFPISMRLVRVVSVLIHRFYATLVTECEIFLSLVVKFLDHEKPNWQRTLALEVLHRMCTQPELLRSFCESYDMKDHSTKIFQDMVNALGAYVQALFVNAPCHHHHYYHPVGGGGPGMGPGAGAAPSVPAGGAGGGGSTASLAQPPQAAFLYRGVWMPLLPHVASPGVPKATYMEMLDRVEPPTIADGYGVSLGYLCLLDIVSSITTVVERDEKEAAARGTEGAADTLNGRLHRQLVSSSWCGLLAALSLLLDASTEEAATEEILKTMQRFA
;
A
#
# COMPACT_ATOMS: atom_id res chain seq x y z
N MET A 1 6.59 36.17 -29.20
CA MET A 1 7.20 35.91 -27.88
C MET A 1 6.75 34.52 -27.49
N GLU A 2 7.65 33.55 -27.51
CA GLU A 2 7.33 32.13 -27.32
C GLU A 2 6.73 31.93 -25.92
N SER A 3 5.43 31.65 -25.86
CA SER A 3 4.68 31.50 -24.61
C SER A 3 5.29 30.37 -23.76
N GLY A 4 5.64 30.65 -22.50
CA GLY A 4 6.12 29.65 -21.55
C GLY A 4 7.63 29.63 -21.30
N ILE A 5 8.46 30.31 -22.11
CA ILE A 5 9.93 30.24 -21.98
C ILE A 5 10.42 30.87 -20.69
N GLU A 6 9.85 32.01 -20.32
CA GLU A 6 10.26 32.74 -19.13
C GLU A 6 9.99 31.91 -17.87
N GLU A 7 8.82 31.26 -17.82
CA GLU A 7 8.44 30.37 -16.73
C GLU A 7 9.36 29.15 -16.64
N LEU A 8 9.75 28.55 -17.77
CA LEU A 8 10.67 27.42 -17.79
C LEU A 8 12.09 27.83 -17.32
N LYS A 9 12.61 28.95 -17.81
CA LYS A 9 13.91 29.48 -17.35
C LYS A 9 13.89 29.81 -15.87
N LEU A 10 12.76 30.30 -15.37
CA LEU A 10 12.57 30.60 -13.97
C LEU A 10 12.60 29.31 -13.13
N LEU A 11 11.86 28.27 -13.52
CA LEU A 11 11.90 26.95 -12.86
C LEU A 11 13.31 26.37 -12.85
N GLN A 12 14.03 26.42 -13.96
CA GLN A 12 15.42 25.94 -14.06
C GLN A 12 16.35 26.70 -13.11
N THR A 13 16.24 28.03 -13.07
CA THR A 13 17.08 28.88 -12.22
C THR A 13 16.80 28.64 -10.74
N VAL A 14 15.53 28.55 -10.35
CA VAL A 14 15.15 28.26 -8.96
C VAL A 14 15.59 26.86 -8.55
N THR A 15 15.43 25.87 -9.45
CA THR A 15 15.90 24.50 -9.20
C THR A 15 17.39 24.51 -8.89
N LEU A 16 18.21 25.08 -9.77
CA LEU A 16 19.65 25.14 -9.59
C LEU A 16 20.05 25.87 -8.30
N LEU A 17 19.41 27.01 -8.02
CA LEU A 17 19.71 27.82 -6.84
C LEU A 17 19.46 27.04 -5.54
N LEU A 18 18.37 26.28 -5.48
CA LEU A 18 17.98 25.52 -4.29
C LEU A 18 18.70 24.18 -4.18
N THR A 19 19.04 23.51 -5.28
CA THR A 19 19.73 22.22 -5.21
C THR A 19 21.25 22.39 -5.06
N ALA A 20 21.83 23.50 -5.50
CA ALA A 20 23.29 23.69 -5.47
C ALA A 20 23.82 24.22 -4.12
N ASN A 21 23.01 24.96 -3.36
CA ASN A 21 23.46 25.66 -2.15
C ASN A 21 22.43 25.60 -1.03
N SER A 22 22.89 25.64 0.23
CA SER A 22 22.04 25.75 1.42
C SER A 22 21.81 27.21 1.88
N VAL A 23 22.32 28.20 1.12
CA VAL A 23 22.24 29.63 1.48
C VAL A 23 20.80 30.15 1.52
N VAL A 24 19.91 29.58 0.69
CA VAL A 24 18.51 29.98 0.64
C VAL A 24 17.70 29.23 1.70
N GLN A 25 17.31 29.96 2.75
CA GLN A 25 16.58 29.46 3.92
C GLN A 25 15.39 30.36 4.28
N GLY A 26 14.50 29.88 5.14
CA GLY A 26 13.40 30.65 5.74
C GLY A 26 12.44 31.25 4.71
N ASP A 27 12.04 32.51 4.92
CA ASP A 27 11.08 33.22 4.06
C ASP A 27 11.51 33.27 2.58
N THR A 28 12.81 33.25 2.28
CA THR A 28 13.31 33.27 0.89
C THR A 28 13.10 31.92 0.22
N LEU A 29 13.33 30.83 0.95
CA LEU A 29 13.03 29.47 0.48
C LEU A 29 11.52 29.29 0.28
N ALA A 30 10.71 29.75 1.23
CA ALA A 30 9.25 29.72 1.13
C ALA A 30 8.75 30.38 -0.16
N LYS A 31 9.22 31.59 -0.45
CA LYS A 31 8.85 32.33 -1.67
C LYS A 31 9.25 31.60 -2.94
N ALA A 32 10.43 30.99 -2.97
CA ALA A 32 10.91 30.22 -4.11
C ALA A 32 10.03 28.97 -4.35
N LEU A 33 9.69 28.24 -3.29
CA LEU A 33 8.77 27.09 -3.36
C LEU A 33 7.38 27.49 -3.81
N VAL A 34 6.78 28.53 -3.19
CA VAL A 34 5.45 29.05 -3.56
C VAL A 34 5.40 29.40 -5.04
N LEU A 35 6.45 30.00 -5.58
CA LEU A 35 6.53 30.32 -6.99
C LEU A 35 6.49 29.06 -7.86
N CYS A 36 7.20 27.99 -7.51
CA CYS A 36 7.17 26.72 -8.24
C CYS A 36 5.78 26.06 -8.17
N PHE A 37 5.15 26.05 -6.99
CA PHE A 37 3.78 25.57 -6.83
C PHE A 37 2.78 26.38 -7.66
N ARG A 38 2.89 27.70 -7.69
CA ARG A 38 2.00 28.55 -8.52
C ARG A 38 2.18 28.30 -10.01
N LEU A 39 3.41 28.05 -10.47
CA LEU A 39 3.67 27.69 -11.86
C LEU A 39 3.08 26.32 -12.23
N HIS A 40 2.99 25.40 -11.28
CA HIS A 40 2.35 24.10 -11.51
C HIS A 40 0.85 24.24 -11.82
N PHE A 41 0.14 25.20 -11.23
CA PHE A 41 -1.28 25.43 -11.51
C PHE A 41 -1.55 26.37 -12.70
N THR A 42 -0.55 26.58 -13.57
CA THR A 42 -0.75 27.35 -14.81
C THR A 42 -1.46 26.54 -15.89
N LYS A 43 -2.10 27.23 -16.84
CA LYS A 43 -2.84 26.62 -17.95
C LYS A 43 -1.93 26.00 -19.03
N ASN A 44 -0.65 26.36 -19.06
CA ASN A 44 0.30 25.83 -20.03
C ASN A 44 0.78 24.44 -19.59
N SER A 45 0.46 23.40 -20.37
CA SER A 45 0.78 22.01 -20.02
C SER A 45 2.28 21.74 -19.87
N THR A 46 3.13 22.33 -20.72
CA THR A 46 4.58 22.15 -20.64
C THR A 46 5.14 22.75 -19.34
N THR A 47 4.70 23.97 -19.01
CA THR A 47 5.09 24.64 -17.76
C THR A 47 4.56 23.89 -16.55
N ASN A 48 3.31 23.46 -16.58
CA ASN A 48 2.67 22.69 -15.51
C ASN A 48 3.42 21.39 -15.20
N ASN A 49 3.70 20.57 -16.23
CA ASN A 49 4.41 19.29 -16.08
C ASN A 49 5.84 19.50 -15.55
N THR A 50 6.55 20.48 -16.11
CA THR A 50 7.91 20.82 -15.66
C THR A 50 7.90 21.29 -14.20
N ALA A 51 6.97 22.19 -13.85
CA ALA A 51 6.81 22.67 -12.48
C ALA A 51 6.43 21.55 -11.51
N SER A 52 5.62 20.57 -11.92
CA SER A 52 5.27 19.41 -11.09
C SER A 52 6.51 18.61 -10.70
N ALA A 53 7.38 18.33 -11.68
CA ALA A 53 8.65 17.64 -11.44
C ALA A 53 9.58 18.47 -10.55
N THR A 54 9.71 19.78 -10.84
CA THR A 54 10.50 20.70 -10.03
C THR A 54 10.02 20.77 -8.58
N VAL A 55 8.71 20.85 -8.32
CA VAL A 55 8.15 20.88 -6.96
C VAL A 55 8.56 19.63 -6.18
N ARG A 56 8.43 18.44 -6.78
CA ARG A 56 8.82 17.18 -6.13
C ARG A 56 10.31 17.14 -5.81
N GLN A 57 11.14 17.55 -6.77
CA GLN A 57 12.59 17.63 -6.59
C GLN A 57 12.97 18.62 -5.48
N LEU A 58 12.36 19.80 -5.45
CA LEU A 58 12.67 20.82 -4.46
C LEU A 58 12.22 20.43 -3.05
N VAL A 59 11.04 19.81 -2.93
CA VAL A 59 10.57 19.26 -1.66
C VAL A 59 11.52 18.19 -1.14
N ALA A 60 11.98 17.28 -2.00
CA ALA A 60 13.00 16.29 -1.63
C ALA A 60 14.32 16.97 -1.21
N ALA A 61 14.81 17.94 -1.98
CA ALA A 61 16.04 18.67 -1.68
C ALA A 61 15.99 19.38 -0.31
N VAL A 62 14.83 19.90 0.11
CA VAL A 62 14.67 20.49 1.45
C VAL A 62 14.91 19.45 2.54
N PHE A 63 14.43 18.22 2.38
CA PHE A 63 14.65 17.14 3.34
C PHE A 63 16.05 16.52 3.26
N GLU A 64 16.67 16.46 2.08
CA GLU A 64 18.07 16.07 1.93
C GLU A 64 19.00 17.00 2.69
N ARG A 65 18.70 18.31 2.74
CA ARG A 65 19.43 19.27 3.57
C ARG A 65 19.33 18.96 5.05
N VAL A 66 18.18 18.47 5.53
CA VAL A 66 18.01 18.05 6.94
C VAL A 66 18.92 16.87 7.25
N GLN A 67 18.96 15.86 6.37
CA GLN A 67 19.85 14.70 6.54
C GLN A 67 21.33 15.10 6.55
N ALA A 68 21.73 16.04 5.69
CA ALA A 68 23.08 16.57 5.68
C ALA A 68 23.42 17.36 6.95
N GLU A 69 22.48 18.17 7.44
CA GLU A 69 22.61 18.93 8.70
C GLU A 69 22.72 18.01 9.92
N ASP A 70 21.87 16.98 9.99
CA ASP A 70 21.89 15.97 11.05
C ASP A 70 23.18 15.15 11.07
N ALA A 71 23.69 14.77 9.89
CA ALA A 71 24.95 14.05 9.77
C ALA A 71 26.16 14.90 10.21
N ALA A 72 26.10 16.21 10.03
CA ALA A 72 27.18 17.13 10.39
C ALA A 72 27.21 17.47 11.89
N LEU A 73 26.03 17.63 12.52
CA LEU A 73 25.91 18.14 13.90
C LEU A 73 25.85 17.05 14.97
N GLY A 74 25.56 15.79 14.61
CA GLY A 74 25.37 14.71 15.58
C GLY A 74 24.16 14.93 16.50
N ASP A 75 24.00 14.10 17.54
CA ASP A 75 22.90 14.21 18.53
C ASP A 75 23.09 15.44 19.42
N VAL A 76 22.70 16.61 18.92
CA VAL A 76 22.58 17.82 19.73
C VAL A 76 21.34 17.68 20.61
N LYS A 77 21.54 17.52 21.92
CA LYS A 77 20.45 17.56 22.90
C LYS A 77 19.85 18.97 22.91
N THR A 78 18.64 19.10 22.40
CA THR A 78 17.86 20.33 22.43
C THR A 78 17.19 20.50 23.79
N ASP A 79 17.59 21.54 24.52
CA ASP A 79 16.95 21.95 25.78
C ASP A 79 15.53 22.50 25.53
N ASN A 80 14.61 22.18 26.43
CA ASN A 80 13.26 22.76 26.60
C ASN A 80 12.33 22.74 25.37
N LEU A 81 12.00 21.54 24.89
CA LEU A 81 10.91 21.31 23.93
C LEU A 81 9.54 21.37 24.61
N ASN A 82 8.73 22.39 24.33
CA ASN A 82 7.33 22.44 24.73
C ASN A 82 6.40 22.03 23.57
N LEU A 83 6.05 20.73 23.51
CA LEU A 83 5.21 20.17 22.45
C LEU A 83 3.79 20.79 22.39
N GLU A 84 3.29 21.35 23.49
CA GLU A 84 1.98 22.00 23.52
C GLU A 84 1.93 23.25 22.61
N GLU A 85 3.04 23.97 22.46
CA GLU A 85 3.13 25.15 21.59
C GLU A 85 2.94 24.79 20.10
N LEU A 86 3.24 23.53 19.73
CA LEU A 86 3.09 23.05 18.36
C LEU A 86 1.62 22.80 17.96
N LYS A 87 0.71 22.67 18.93
CA LYS A 87 -0.71 22.38 18.67
C LYS A 87 -1.46 23.53 18.00
N ALA A 88 -1.05 24.77 18.20
CA ALA A 88 -1.66 25.91 17.52
C ALA A 88 -1.25 26.00 16.05
N GLY A 89 -0.12 25.40 15.68
CA GLY A 89 0.58 25.71 14.43
C GLY A 89 1.21 27.11 14.48
N SER A 90 2.32 27.29 13.80
CA SER A 90 3.03 28.57 13.77
C SER A 90 3.67 28.81 12.42
N ARG A 91 3.79 30.09 12.05
CA ARG A 91 4.63 30.53 10.93
C ARG A 91 6.13 30.51 11.28
N HIS A 92 6.43 30.57 12.57
CA HIS A 92 7.80 30.51 13.07
C HIS A 92 8.17 29.09 13.48
N PRO A 93 9.36 28.61 13.11
CA PRO A 93 9.76 27.26 13.45
C PRO A 93 10.03 27.13 14.96
N PRO A 94 9.92 25.91 15.51
CA PRO A 94 10.38 25.62 16.87
C PRO A 94 11.85 26.00 17.03
N LYS A 95 12.18 26.72 18.11
CA LYS A 95 13.55 27.21 18.37
C LYS A 95 14.57 26.10 18.63
N SER A 96 14.06 24.91 18.94
CA SER A 96 14.84 23.69 19.09
C SER A 96 15.41 23.18 17.76
N LEU A 97 14.73 23.43 16.63
CA LEU A 97 15.17 22.92 15.34
C LEU A 97 16.34 23.73 14.78
N GLN A 98 17.26 23.00 14.15
CA GLN A 98 18.32 23.59 13.33
C GLN A 98 17.73 24.22 12.05
N PRO A 99 18.44 25.13 11.37
CA PRO A 99 17.88 25.89 10.24
C PRO A 99 17.28 25.04 9.11
N CYS A 100 17.93 23.96 8.69
CA CYS A 100 17.38 23.12 7.62
C CYS A 100 16.19 22.30 8.12
N ALA A 101 16.29 21.74 9.33
CA ALA A 101 15.17 21.04 9.98
C ALA A 101 13.95 21.95 10.20
N ALA A 102 14.18 23.21 10.55
CA ALA A 102 13.15 24.24 10.73
C ALA A 102 12.39 24.54 9.43
N ASP A 103 13.10 24.70 8.32
CA ASP A 103 12.49 24.91 6.99
C ASP A 103 11.66 23.69 6.57
N ALA A 104 12.20 22.48 6.74
CA ALA A 104 11.49 21.23 6.42
C ALA A 104 10.26 21.01 7.30
N PHE A 105 10.32 21.40 8.57
CA PHE A 105 9.19 21.31 9.50
C PHE A 105 8.03 22.20 9.05
N LEU A 106 8.32 23.46 8.72
CA LEU A 106 7.29 24.41 8.24
C LEU A 106 6.72 24.00 6.89
N LEU A 107 7.56 23.52 5.97
CA LEU A 107 7.12 22.96 4.69
C LEU A 107 6.15 21.79 4.91
N PHE A 108 6.53 20.81 5.74
CA PHE A 108 5.70 19.64 6.00
C PHE A 108 4.39 20.00 6.71
N GLN A 109 4.45 20.89 7.70
CA GLN A 109 3.27 21.41 8.39
C GLN A 109 2.26 22.00 7.40
N ASP A 110 2.71 22.85 6.49
CA ASP A 110 1.84 23.49 5.50
C ASP A 110 1.30 22.49 4.47
N LEU A 111 2.11 21.52 4.01
CA LEU A 111 1.63 20.46 3.12
C LEU A 111 0.47 19.68 3.77
N VAL A 112 0.59 19.34 5.06
CA VAL A 112 -0.47 18.65 5.81
C VAL A 112 -1.73 19.52 5.93
N GLN A 113 -1.58 20.81 6.25
CA GLN A 113 -2.69 21.76 6.34
C GLN A 113 -3.42 21.89 5.01
N MET A 114 -2.68 22.04 3.91
CA MET A 114 -3.29 22.21 2.60
C MET A 114 -4.01 20.95 2.11
N VAL A 115 -3.53 19.75 2.44
CA VAL A 115 -4.29 18.51 2.17
C VAL A 115 -5.60 18.46 2.97
N ASN A 116 -5.58 19.00 4.20
CA ASN A 116 -6.77 19.18 5.03
C ASN A 116 -7.73 20.28 4.51
N ALA A 117 -7.33 21.01 3.45
CA ALA A 117 -8.00 22.20 2.93
C ALA A 117 -7.97 23.42 3.87
N ASP A 118 -6.96 23.50 4.73
CA ASP A 118 -6.63 24.68 5.52
C ASP A 118 -5.58 25.56 4.78
N GLN A 119 -5.47 26.83 5.17
CA GLN A 119 -4.50 27.76 4.58
C GLN A 119 -3.09 27.53 5.14
N PRO A 120 -2.03 27.56 4.31
CA PRO A 120 -0.65 27.43 4.78
C PRO A 120 -0.22 28.64 5.63
N LEU A 121 0.63 28.41 6.63
CA LEU A 121 1.12 29.46 7.52
C LEU A 121 2.44 30.08 7.05
N TRP A 122 3.29 29.31 6.38
CA TRP A 122 4.63 29.68 5.93
C TRP A 122 4.72 29.88 4.42
N LEU A 123 4.06 29.04 3.61
CA LEU A 123 3.96 29.13 2.14
C LEU A 123 2.96 30.22 1.71
N ILE A 124 3.20 31.46 2.13
CA ILE A 124 2.30 32.60 1.90
C ILE A 124 2.10 32.85 0.41
N GLY A 125 0.83 32.95 0.01
CA GLY A 125 0.42 33.21 -1.37
C GLY A 125 0.19 31.96 -2.20
N LEU A 126 0.36 30.77 -1.61
CA LEU A 126 -0.10 29.52 -2.19
C LEU A 126 -1.57 29.28 -1.82
N THR A 127 -2.48 29.45 -2.78
CA THR A 127 -3.93 29.36 -2.55
C THR A 127 -4.56 28.07 -3.04
N GLU A 128 -3.89 27.36 -3.96
CA GLU A 128 -4.42 26.16 -4.59
C GLU A 128 -3.39 25.03 -4.49
N MET A 129 -3.84 23.88 -3.99
CA MET A 129 -3.14 22.60 -4.14
C MET A 129 -4.17 21.48 -4.20
N THR A 130 -4.01 20.56 -5.15
CA THR A 130 -4.85 19.38 -5.20
C THR A 130 -4.48 18.43 -4.06
N ARG A 131 -5.50 17.78 -3.47
CA ARG A 131 -5.26 16.74 -2.46
C ARG A 131 -4.42 15.58 -3.00
N THR A 132 -4.51 15.28 -4.30
CA THR A 132 -3.69 14.23 -4.94
C THR A 132 -2.21 14.57 -4.89
N LEU A 133 -1.82 15.79 -5.28
CA LEU A 133 -0.43 16.23 -5.20
C LEU A 133 0.05 16.26 -3.75
N GLY A 134 -0.72 16.84 -2.85
CA GLY A 134 -0.34 16.92 -1.44
C GLY A 134 -0.12 15.54 -0.81
N LEU A 135 -1.02 14.59 -1.04
CA LEU A 135 -0.85 13.22 -0.52
C LEU A 135 0.35 12.50 -1.13
N GLU A 136 0.67 12.74 -2.40
CA GLU A 136 1.89 12.20 -3.01
C GLU A 136 3.16 12.80 -2.41
N LEU A 137 3.18 14.12 -2.17
CA LEU A 137 4.31 14.76 -1.51
C LEU A 137 4.48 14.23 -0.08
N LEU A 138 3.37 14.08 0.67
CA LEU A 138 3.41 13.48 2.01
C LEU A 138 3.95 12.04 1.96
N GLU A 139 3.43 11.20 1.06
CA GLU A 139 3.91 9.83 0.90
C GLU A 139 5.40 9.78 0.54
N SER A 140 5.82 10.58 -0.45
CA SER A 140 7.22 10.65 -0.90
C SER A 140 8.16 11.08 0.22
N ILE A 141 7.78 12.08 1.01
CA ILE A 141 8.58 12.58 2.14
C ILE A 141 8.71 11.49 3.21
N LEU A 142 7.58 10.90 3.62
CA LEU A 142 7.54 9.88 4.67
C LEU A 142 8.28 8.60 4.28
N ALA A 143 8.24 8.23 3.00
CA ALA A 143 8.92 7.04 2.49
C ALA A 143 10.44 7.24 2.35
N SER A 144 10.86 8.43 1.93
CA SER A 144 12.27 8.70 1.56
C SER A 144 13.10 9.25 2.72
N PHE A 145 12.48 9.94 3.68
CA PHE A 145 13.18 10.62 4.78
C PHE A 145 12.67 10.19 6.17
N PRO A 146 12.57 8.87 6.48
CA PRO A 146 12.03 8.42 7.76
C PRO A 146 12.85 8.89 8.96
N GLU A 147 14.17 8.98 8.81
CA GLU A 147 15.08 9.43 9.87
C GLU A 147 14.78 10.85 10.37
N ALA A 148 14.32 11.77 9.50
CA ALA A 148 13.93 13.10 9.94
C ALA A 148 12.78 13.05 10.97
N PHE A 149 11.83 12.13 10.76
CA PHE A 149 10.72 11.94 11.67
C PHE A 149 11.09 11.06 12.87
N LEU A 150 12.03 10.14 12.73
CA LEU A 150 12.47 9.30 13.83
C LEU A 150 13.47 10.03 14.74
N ARG A 151 14.26 10.99 14.26
CA ARG A 151 15.27 11.69 15.06
C ARG A 151 14.70 12.89 15.82
N HIS A 152 13.83 13.66 15.17
CA HIS A 152 13.32 14.93 15.70
C HIS A 152 11.93 14.77 16.34
N PRO A 153 11.75 15.07 17.64
CA PRO A 153 10.46 14.94 18.32
C PRO A 153 9.35 15.85 17.76
N GLU A 154 9.71 16.98 17.16
CA GLU A 154 8.78 17.91 16.51
C GLU A 154 8.14 17.28 15.27
N PHE A 155 8.92 16.56 14.46
CA PHE A 155 8.39 15.82 13.31
C PHE A 155 7.54 14.62 13.77
N ARG A 156 7.93 13.93 14.85
CA ARG A 156 7.09 12.88 15.47
C ARG A 156 5.74 13.45 15.92
N PHE A 157 5.73 14.66 16.46
CA PHE A 157 4.48 15.36 16.82
C PHE A 157 3.59 15.60 15.60
N LEU A 158 4.14 16.10 14.48
CA LEU A 158 3.34 16.28 13.25
C LEU A 158 2.77 14.96 12.73
N LEU A 159 3.52 13.86 12.82
CA LEU A 159 3.00 12.53 12.48
C LEU A 159 1.76 12.18 13.32
N LYS A 160 1.89 12.23 14.65
CA LYS A 160 0.84 11.81 15.58
C LYS A 160 -0.37 12.73 15.57
N GLU A 161 -0.15 14.04 15.66
CA GLU A 161 -1.22 15.01 15.93
C GLU A 161 -1.82 15.61 14.65
N ARG A 162 -1.15 15.47 13.50
CA ARG A 162 -1.62 16.05 12.23
C ARG A 162 -1.82 15.01 11.14
N VAL A 163 -0.79 14.23 10.81
CA VAL A 163 -0.86 13.26 9.69
C VAL A 163 -1.85 12.14 10.01
N CYS A 164 -1.74 11.52 11.18
CA CYS A 164 -2.62 10.41 11.54
C CYS A 164 -4.11 10.82 11.57
N PRO A 165 -4.51 11.90 12.28
CA PRO A 165 -5.88 12.40 12.24
C PRO A 165 -6.35 12.81 10.85
N LEU A 166 -5.48 13.42 10.03
CA LEU A 166 -5.80 13.78 8.65
C LEU A 166 -6.16 12.53 7.82
N VAL A 167 -5.33 11.49 7.88
CA VAL A 167 -5.56 10.24 7.14
C VAL A 167 -6.87 9.58 7.60
N ILE A 168 -7.11 9.48 8.92
CA ILE A 168 -8.37 8.95 9.48
C ILE A 168 -9.57 9.76 8.99
N LYS A 169 -9.48 11.10 9.05
CA LYS A 169 -10.53 12.01 8.57
C LYS A 169 -10.81 11.81 7.09
N LEU A 170 -9.79 11.68 6.25
CA LEU A 170 -9.98 11.56 4.80
C LEU A 170 -10.54 10.20 4.36
N PHE A 171 -10.39 9.16 5.17
CA PHE A 171 -11.09 7.88 4.99
C PHE A 171 -12.51 7.86 5.57
N SER A 172 -12.84 8.78 6.47
CA SER A 172 -14.16 8.84 7.08
C SER A 172 -15.24 9.16 6.04
N PRO A 173 -16.36 8.40 6.00
CA PRO A 173 -17.47 8.63 5.07
C PRO A 173 -18.03 10.06 5.13
N ASN A 174 -17.95 10.69 6.31
CA ASN A 174 -18.52 12.01 6.58
C ASN A 174 -17.68 13.17 6.01
N ALA A 175 -16.49 12.92 5.46
CA ALA A 175 -15.56 13.96 5.05
C ALA A 175 -15.82 14.57 3.65
N ARG A 176 -16.90 14.21 2.93
CA ARG A 176 -17.19 14.79 1.60
C ARG A 176 -18.66 15.09 1.33
N GLN A 177 -18.85 16.27 0.75
CA GLN A 177 -20.03 16.79 0.06
C GLN A 177 -20.25 16.10 -1.31
N ALA A 178 -20.37 14.76 -1.38
CA ALA A 178 -20.82 14.02 -2.57
C ALA A 178 -21.21 12.57 -2.22
N PRO A 179 -22.21 11.95 -2.88
CA PRO A 179 -22.91 10.77 -2.40
C PRO A 179 -22.08 9.48 -2.51
N ASP A 180 -22.05 8.72 -1.41
CA ASP A 180 -21.92 7.26 -1.28
C ASP A 180 -20.73 6.50 -1.91
N ARG A 181 -19.75 7.12 -2.61
CA ARG A 181 -18.63 6.38 -3.22
C ARG A 181 -17.22 6.94 -2.93
N PRO A 182 -16.26 6.07 -2.54
CA PRO A 182 -14.87 6.48 -2.35
C PRO A 182 -14.22 6.87 -3.68
N PHE A 183 -13.48 7.99 -3.69
CA PHE A 183 -12.82 8.50 -4.90
C PHE A 183 -11.44 7.85 -5.07
N PHE A 184 -11.34 7.00 -6.08
CA PHE A 184 -10.18 6.13 -6.34
C PHE A 184 -8.80 6.82 -6.20
N PRO A 185 -8.53 7.98 -6.85
CA PRO A 185 -7.21 8.61 -6.81
C PRO A 185 -6.78 9.02 -5.40
N ILE A 186 -7.75 9.39 -4.55
CA ILE A 186 -7.46 9.78 -3.17
C ILE A 186 -7.37 8.53 -2.28
N SER A 187 -8.29 7.57 -2.41
CA SER A 187 -8.24 6.32 -1.65
C SER A 187 -6.92 5.57 -1.87
N MET A 188 -6.47 5.44 -3.11
CA MET A 188 -5.19 4.79 -3.42
C MET A 188 -4.00 5.51 -2.78
N ARG A 189 -3.93 6.85 -2.87
CA ARG A 189 -2.84 7.63 -2.25
C ARG A 189 -2.87 7.56 -0.73
N LEU A 190 -4.04 7.60 -0.12
CA LEU A 190 -4.17 7.43 1.33
C LEU A 190 -3.73 6.04 1.80
N VAL A 191 -4.09 4.98 1.06
CA VAL A 191 -3.67 3.61 1.38
C VAL A 191 -2.14 3.47 1.24
N ARG A 192 -1.51 4.15 0.29
CA ARG A 192 -0.04 4.24 0.22
C ARG A 192 0.58 4.94 1.42
N VAL A 193 0.02 6.08 1.84
CA VAL A 193 0.46 6.77 3.08
C VAL A 193 0.33 5.84 4.29
N VAL A 194 -0.81 5.16 4.46
CA VAL A 194 -1.01 4.17 5.53
C VAL A 194 0.03 3.06 5.47
N SER A 195 0.31 2.53 4.27
CA SER A 195 1.35 1.53 4.09
C SER A 195 2.70 2.05 4.59
N VAL A 196 3.11 3.28 4.24
CA VAL A 196 4.36 3.87 4.73
C VAL A 196 4.37 4.05 6.25
N LEU A 197 3.27 4.56 6.83
CA LEU A 197 3.12 4.75 8.27
C LEU A 197 3.33 3.45 9.06
N ILE A 198 2.69 2.37 8.62
CA ILE A 198 2.82 1.07 9.28
C ILE A 198 4.23 0.50 9.07
N HIS A 199 4.79 0.54 7.86
CA HIS A 199 6.08 -0.11 7.59
C HIS A 199 7.31 0.63 8.13
N ARG A 200 7.22 1.96 8.30
CA ARG A 200 8.37 2.80 8.72
C ARG A 200 8.25 3.36 10.13
N PHE A 201 7.02 3.56 10.63
CA PHE A 201 6.78 4.29 11.87
C PHE A 201 6.00 3.51 12.92
N TYR A 202 5.80 2.19 12.74
CA TYR A 202 5.04 1.34 13.66
C TYR A 202 5.43 1.53 15.13
N ALA A 203 6.72 1.42 15.45
CA ALA A 203 7.22 1.51 16.83
C ALA A 203 6.87 2.85 17.50
N THR A 204 6.70 3.92 16.72
CA THR A 204 6.30 5.24 17.23
C THR A 204 4.78 5.40 17.29
N LEU A 205 4.04 4.76 16.38
CA LEU A 205 2.62 4.95 16.10
C LEU A 205 1.76 3.73 16.47
N VAL A 206 2.11 2.98 17.52
CA VAL A 206 1.44 1.71 17.86
C VAL A 206 -0.08 1.89 18.03
N THR A 207 -0.52 2.98 18.67
CA THR A 207 -1.95 3.26 18.88
C THR A 207 -2.69 3.64 17.59
N GLU A 208 -2.05 4.44 16.74
CA GLU A 208 -2.62 4.92 15.48
C GLU A 208 -2.62 3.82 14.42
N CYS A 209 -1.60 2.96 14.43
CA CYS A 209 -1.50 1.78 13.57
C CYS A 209 -2.59 0.76 13.89
N GLU A 210 -3.09 0.66 15.13
CA GLU A 210 -4.25 -0.20 15.45
C GLU A 210 -5.48 0.21 14.63
N ILE A 211 -5.74 1.51 14.52
CA ILE A 211 -6.84 2.08 13.72
C ILE A 211 -6.60 1.81 12.24
N PHE A 212 -5.39 2.06 11.74
CA PHE A 212 -5.07 1.86 10.33
C PHE A 212 -5.12 0.40 9.89
N LEU A 213 -4.62 -0.52 10.72
CA LEU A 213 -4.68 -1.96 10.46
C LEU A 213 -6.12 -2.44 10.44
N SER A 214 -6.92 -2.04 11.43
CA SER A 214 -8.37 -2.33 11.46
C SER A 214 -9.09 -1.79 10.22
N LEU A 215 -8.72 -0.59 9.75
CA LEU A 215 -9.27 0.01 8.54
C LEU A 215 -8.90 -0.78 7.27
N VAL A 216 -7.63 -1.18 7.12
CA VAL A 216 -7.15 -1.97 5.98
C VAL A 216 -7.82 -3.34 5.95
N VAL A 217 -7.95 -4.01 7.10
CA VAL A 217 -8.68 -5.28 7.23
C VAL A 217 -10.14 -5.13 6.80
N LYS A 218 -10.82 -4.08 7.27
CA LYS A 218 -12.21 -3.76 6.90
C LYS A 218 -12.39 -3.44 5.40
N PHE A 219 -11.34 -3.05 4.70
CA PHE A 219 -11.42 -2.85 3.25
C PHE A 219 -11.53 -4.15 2.46
N LEU A 220 -11.30 -5.32 3.07
CA LEU A 220 -11.51 -6.63 2.44
C LEU A 220 -12.99 -7.06 2.38
N ASP A 221 -13.86 -6.41 3.15
CA ASP A 221 -15.30 -6.72 3.23
C ASP A 221 -15.94 -6.75 1.83
N HIS A 222 -16.86 -7.70 1.62
CA HIS A 222 -17.52 -7.92 0.33
C HIS A 222 -18.41 -6.74 -0.13
N GLU A 223 -18.83 -5.86 0.78
CA GLU A 223 -19.57 -4.64 0.48
C GLU A 223 -18.70 -3.57 -0.21
N LYS A 224 -17.37 -3.68 -0.08
CA LYS A 224 -16.43 -2.74 -0.67
C LYS A 224 -16.23 -3.04 -2.16
N PRO A 225 -16.02 -2.01 -2.99
CA PRO A 225 -15.76 -2.22 -4.40
C PRO A 225 -14.46 -3.02 -4.60
N ASN A 226 -14.42 -3.89 -5.60
CA ASN A 226 -13.30 -4.82 -5.83
C ASN A 226 -11.94 -4.13 -5.95
N TRP A 227 -11.88 -2.94 -6.55
CA TRP A 227 -10.63 -2.17 -6.62
C TRP A 227 -10.12 -1.77 -5.23
N GLN A 228 -11.01 -1.43 -4.28
CA GLN A 228 -10.63 -1.05 -2.93
C GLN A 228 -10.14 -2.27 -2.14
N ARG A 229 -10.84 -3.40 -2.28
CA ARG A 229 -10.41 -4.69 -1.71
C ARG A 229 -9.03 -5.08 -2.24
N THR A 230 -8.76 -4.83 -3.51
CA THR A 230 -7.47 -5.10 -4.15
C THR A 230 -6.35 -4.23 -3.60
N LEU A 231 -6.58 -2.92 -3.43
CA LEU A 231 -5.60 -2.02 -2.80
C LEU A 231 -5.26 -2.48 -1.37
N ALA A 232 -6.25 -2.94 -0.61
CA ALA A 232 -6.03 -3.46 0.74
C ALA A 232 -5.20 -4.75 0.72
N LEU A 233 -5.47 -5.67 -0.21
CA LEU A 233 -4.67 -6.89 -0.39
C LEU A 233 -3.20 -6.59 -0.71
N GLU A 234 -2.92 -5.63 -1.59
CA GLU A 234 -1.53 -5.25 -1.92
C GLU A 234 -0.78 -4.73 -0.70
N VAL A 235 -1.45 -3.99 0.18
CA VAL A 235 -0.88 -3.53 1.45
C VAL A 235 -0.68 -4.68 2.43
N LEU A 236 -1.67 -5.55 2.60
CA LEU A 236 -1.57 -6.71 3.48
C LEU A 236 -0.47 -7.67 3.04
N HIS A 237 -0.32 -7.91 1.74
CA HIS A 237 0.74 -8.76 1.21
C HIS A 237 2.13 -8.22 1.62
N ARG A 238 2.37 -6.91 1.47
CA ARG A 238 3.61 -6.27 1.94
C ARG A 238 3.88 -6.48 3.44
N MET A 239 2.83 -6.51 4.26
CA MET A 239 2.95 -6.77 5.71
C MET A 239 3.21 -8.24 6.01
N CYS A 240 2.54 -9.15 5.28
CA CYS A 240 2.67 -10.60 5.45
C CYS A 240 4.09 -11.10 5.16
N THR A 241 4.82 -10.41 4.27
CA THR A 241 6.24 -10.74 3.97
C THR A 241 7.23 -10.17 5.00
N GLN A 242 6.79 -9.52 6.08
CA GLN A 242 7.66 -8.91 7.10
C GLN A 242 7.51 -9.59 8.47
N PRO A 243 8.38 -10.57 8.80
CA PRO A 243 8.30 -11.34 10.04
C PRO A 243 8.27 -10.47 11.31
N GLU A 244 9.14 -9.45 11.39
CA GLU A 244 9.23 -8.57 12.56
C GLU A 244 7.99 -7.70 12.75
N LEU A 245 7.33 -7.33 11.64
CA LEU A 245 6.12 -6.53 11.70
C LEU A 245 4.95 -7.37 12.23
N LEU A 246 4.81 -8.62 11.75
CA LEU A 246 3.80 -9.56 12.26
C LEU A 246 4.04 -9.91 13.73
N ARG A 247 5.30 -10.12 14.12
CA ARG A 247 5.70 -10.26 15.54
C ARG A 247 5.21 -9.06 16.33
N SER A 248 5.52 -7.85 15.86
CA SER A 248 5.18 -6.62 16.57
C SER A 248 3.66 -6.44 16.72
N PHE A 249 2.87 -6.83 15.71
CA PHE A 249 1.40 -6.82 15.80
C PHE A 249 0.90 -7.77 16.90
N CYS A 250 1.41 -8.99 16.91
CA CYS A 250 1.00 -10.00 17.90
C CYS A 250 1.37 -9.56 19.33
N GLU A 251 2.60 -9.08 19.55
CA GLU A 251 3.06 -8.59 20.85
C GLU A 251 2.27 -7.36 21.33
N SER A 252 1.96 -6.44 20.41
CA SER A 252 1.37 -5.15 20.77
C SER A 252 -0.15 -5.20 20.93
N TYR A 253 -0.83 -6.17 20.30
CA TYR A 253 -2.29 -6.22 20.24
C TYR A 253 -2.83 -7.58 20.71
N ASP A 254 -2.49 -8.69 20.03
CA ASP A 254 -3.08 -10.01 20.29
C ASP A 254 -2.75 -10.57 21.68
N MET A 255 -1.55 -10.28 22.20
CA MET A 255 -1.14 -10.69 23.55
C MET A 255 -1.78 -9.88 24.69
N LYS A 256 -2.54 -8.81 24.40
CA LYS A 256 -3.20 -7.97 25.41
C LYS A 256 -4.67 -8.33 25.56
N ASP A 257 -5.14 -8.56 26.78
CA ASP A 257 -6.50 -9.08 27.06
C ASP A 257 -7.65 -8.18 26.58
N HIS A 258 -7.46 -6.85 26.56
CA HIS A 258 -8.49 -5.86 26.21
C HIS A 258 -8.18 -5.06 24.94
N SER A 259 -7.26 -5.54 24.10
CA SER A 259 -6.93 -4.92 22.81
C SER A 259 -7.55 -5.69 21.66
N THR A 260 -7.76 -5.01 20.54
CA THR A 260 -8.16 -5.62 19.26
C THR A 260 -7.17 -6.71 18.88
N LYS A 261 -7.64 -7.84 18.34
CA LYS A 261 -6.77 -8.95 17.95
C LYS A 261 -6.32 -8.79 16.50
N ILE A 262 -5.55 -7.73 16.24
CA ILE A 262 -5.20 -7.28 14.89
C ILE A 262 -4.57 -8.38 14.03
N PHE A 263 -3.66 -9.18 14.57
CA PHE A 263 -3.02 -10.24 13.79
C PHE A 263 -4.03 -11.34 13.45
N GLN A 264 -4.81 -11.80 14.44
CA GLN A 264 -5.92 -12.74 14.23
C GLN A 264 -6.94 -12.22 13.20
N ASP A 265 -7.39 -10.97 13.33
CA ASP A 265 -8.39 -10.34 12.46
C ASP A 265 -7.89 -10.25 11.02
N MET A 266 -6.61 -9.92 10.83
CA MET A 266 -5.95 -9.88 9.52
C MET A 266 -5.97 -11.26 8.85
N VAL A 267 -5.54 -12.31 9.56
CA VAL A 267 -5.48 -13.68 9.03
C VAL A 267 -6.90 -14.19 8.70
N ASN A 268 -7.86 -13.95 9.59
CA ASN A 268 -9.25 -14.35 9.40
C ASN A 268 -9.90 -13.61 8.24
N ALA A 269 -9.64 -12.31 8.07
CA ALA A 269 -10.17 -11.54 6.96
C ALA A 269 -9.59 -11.98 5.61
N LEU A 270 -8.30 -12.33 5.55
CA LEU A 270 -7.70 -12.94 4.34
C LEU A 270 -8.35 -14.28 4.01
N GLY A 271 -8.56 -15.14 5.01
CA GLY A 271 -9.25 -16.42 4.81
C GLY A 271 -10.70 -16.24 4.36
N ALA A 272 -11.46 -15.36 5.02
CA ALA A 272 -12.83 -15.03 4.64
C ALA A 272 -12.92 -14.40 3.24
N TYR A 273 -11.94 -13.56 2.87
CA TYR A 273 -11.84 -12.99 1.52
C TYR A 273 -11.71 -14.09 0.47
N VAL A 274 -10.76 -15.03 0.65
CA VAL A 274 -10.55 -16.15 -0.27
C VAL A 274 -11.80 -17.02 -0.36
N GLN A 275 -12.41 -17.37 0.76
CA GLN A 275 -13.65 -18.15 0.79
C GLN A 275 -14.80 -17.47 0.04
N ALA A 276 -14.98 -16.16 0.26
CA ALA A 276 -16.02 -15.38 -0.39
C ALA A 276 -15.89 -15.36 -1.92
N LEU A 277 -14.67 -15.48 -2.47
CA LEU A 277 -14.46 -15.56 -3.92
C LEU A 277 -15.11 -16.80 -4.54
N PHE A 278 -15.16 -17.92 -3.82
CA PHE A 278 -15.74 -19.17 -4.33
C PHE A 278 -17.22 -19.35 -3.96
N VAL A 279 -17.71 -18.67 -2.91
CA VAL A 279 -19.11 -18.76 -2.48
C VAL A 279 -19.99 -17.70 -3.16
N ASN A 280 -19.46 -16.49 -3.35
CA ASN A 280 -20.22 -15.34 -3.86
C ASN A 280 -19.95 -15.03 -5.34
N ALA A 281 -19.20 -15.88 -6.06
CA ALA A 281 -19.04 -15.70 -7.49
C ALA A 281 -20.41 -15.84 -8.18
N PRO A 282 -20.89 -14.84 -8.93
CA PRO A 282 -22.02 -15.05 -9.81
C PRO A 282 -21.62 -16.19 -10.75
N CYS A 283 -22.43 -17.24 -10.77
CA CYS A 283 -22.22 -18.42 -11.59
C CYS A 283 -22.25 -18.06 -13.09
N HIS A 284 -21.18 -17.46 -13.59
CA HIS A 284 -20.91 -17.40 -15.02
C HIS A 284 -20.58 -18.81 -15.42
N HIS A 285 -21.59 -19.48 -15.97
CA HIS A 285 -21.54 -20.81 -16.53
C HIS A 285 -20.60 -20.80 -17.75
N HIS A 286 -19.29 -20.77 -17.52
CA HIS A 286 -18.31 -21.10 -18.54
C HIS A 286 -18.40 -22.62 -18.71
N HIS A 287 -19.17 -23.05 -19.72
CA HIS A 287 -19.20 -24.42 -20.20
C HIS A 287 -17.78 -24.80 -20.66
N TYR A 288 -16.94 -25.28 -19.74
CA TYR A 288 -15.77 -26.05 -20.10
C TYR A 288 -16.27 -27.43 -20.55
N TYR A 289 -16.50 -27.58 -21.85
CA TYR A 289 -16.63 -28.89 -22.48
C TYR A 289 -15.30 -29.61 -22.31
N HIS A 290 -15.23 -30.58 -21.40
CA HIS A 290 -14.16 -31.55 -21.33
C HIS A 290 -14.43 -32.62 -22.40
N PRO A 291 -13.59 -32.79 -23.44
CA PRO A 291 -13.77 -33.91 -24.36
C PRO A 291 -13.24 -35.16 -23.65
N VAL A 292 -14.14 -35.92 -23.03
CA VAL A 292 -13.83 -37.31 -22.65
C VAL A 292 -13.87 -38.13 -23.93
N GLY A 293 -12.71 -38.61 -24.36
CA GLY A 293 -12.57 -39.57 -25.44
C GLY A 293 -13.29 -40.87 -25.08
N GLY A 294 -14.45 -41.11 -25.71
CA GLY A 294 -15.17 -42.36 -25.68
C GLY A 294 -15.25 -42.94 -27.10
N GLY A 295 -14.44 -43.96 -27.37
CA GLY A 295 -14.58 -44.79 -28.57
C GLY A 295 -15.81 -45.70 -28.47
N GLY A 296 -16.59 -45.78 -29.54
CA GLY A 296 -17.68 -46.74 -29.69
C GLY A 296 -18.60 -46.42 -30.88
N PRO A 297 -18.81 -47.33 -31.84
CA PRO A 297 -19.37 -47.00 -33.16
C PRO A 297 -20.90 -47.05 -33.19
N GLY A 298 -21.52 -46.10 -33.89
CA GLY A 298 -22.97 -46.06 -34.11
C GLY A 298 -23.30 -45.47 -35.48
N MET A 299 -23.54 -46.35 -36.44
CA MET A 299 -23.91 -46.09 -37.83
C MET A 299 -25.33 -45.50 -37.93
N GLY A 300 -25.55 -44.52 -38.79
CA GLY A 300 -26.89 -44.07 -39.21
C GLY A 300 -26.84 -42.98 -40.27
N PRO A 301 -27.36 -43.20 -41.50
CA PRO A 301 -27.24 -42.23 -42.61
C PRO A 301 -28.46 -41.30 -42.66
N GLY A 302 -28.24 -40.02 -42.96
CA GLY A 302 -29.33 -39.06 -43.17
C GLY A 302 -28.83 -37.82 -43.88
N ALA A 303 -29.06 -37.77 -45.19
CA ALA A 303 -28.69 -36.71 -46.11
C ALA A 303 -29.33 -35.35 -45.78
N GLY A 304 -28.63 -34.26 -46.08
CA GLY A 304 -29.19 -32.91 -46.10
C GLY A 304 -28.13 -31.89 -46.53
N ALA A 305 -28.29 -31.36 -47.74
CA ALA A 305 -27.31 -30.60 -48.50
C ALA A 305 -27.02 -29.19 -47.95
N ALA A 306 -25.84 -28.68 -48.30
CA ALA A 306 -25.46 -27.26 -48.25
C ALA A 306 -26.36 -26.40 -49.17
N PRO A 307 -26.30 -25.06 -49.02
CA PRO A 307 -25.61 -24.32 -50.07
C PRO A 307 -24.66 -23.23 -49.55
N SER A 308 -23.88 -22.73 -50.49
CA SER A 308 -22.60 -22.05 -50.33
C SER A 308 -22.63 -20.61 -50.86
N VAL A 309 -21.90 -19.70 -50.16
CA VAL A 309 -21.25 -18.41 -50.57
C VAL A 309 -22.10 -17.22 -51.11
N PRO A 310 -21.61 -15.94 -51.10
CA PRO A 310 -20.23 -15.46 -50.81
C PRO A 310 -20.07 -14.28 -49.83
N ALA A 311 -18.80 -14.05 -49.53
CA ALA A 311 -18.19 -12.99 -48.73
C ALA A 311 -18.53 -11.55 -49.17
N GLY A 312 -18.53 -10.64 -48.19
CA GLY A 312 -18.44 -9.19 -48.42
C GLY A 312 -18.82 -8.37 -47.19
N GLY A 313 -17.84 -7.86 -46.45
CA GLY A 313 -18.06 -6.83 -45.44
C GLY A 313 -17.22 -7.01 -44.18
N ALA A 314 -16.06 -6.34 -44.14
CA ALA A 314 -15.23 -6.22 -42.95
C ALA A 314 -16.00 -5.50 -41.83
N GLY A 315 -16.14 -6.15 -40.68
CA GLY A 315 -16.70 -5.55 -39.48
C GLY A 315 -16.93 -6.58 -38.37
N GLY A 316 -16.16 -6.50 -37.29
CA GLY A 316 -16.39 -7.26 -36.06
C GLY A 316 -15.61 -8.58 -35.98
N GLY A 317 -14.31 -8.50 -35.69
CA GLY A 317 -13.51 -9.68 -35.34
C GLY A 317 -13.86 -10.19 -33.94
N GLY A 318 -14.87 -11.04 -33.85
CA GLY A 318 -15.02 -12.01 -32.76
C GLY A 318 -13.85 -12.99 -32.81
N SER A 319 -13.20 -13.18 -31.67
CA SER A 319 -11.99 -13.98 -31.54
C SER A 319 -12.26 -15.47 -31.77
N THR A 320 -12.12 -15.93 -33.00
CA THR A 320 -11.72 -17.30 -33.29
C THR A 320 -10.23 -17.43 -33.00
N ALA A 321 -9.89 -17.95 -31.83
CA ALA A 321 -8.56 -18.48 -31.55
C ALA A 321 -8.67 -19.62 -30.52
N SER A 322 -9.04 -20.81 -31.02
CA SER A 322 -8.56 -22.06 -30.42
C SER A 322 -7.08 -22.18 -30.79
N LEU A 323 -6.25 -21.53 -29.98
CA LEU A 323 -4.88 -21.94 -29.75
C LEU A 323 -4.92 -22.46 -28.32
N ALA A 324 -4.65 -23.75 -28.12
CA ALA A 324 -4.58 -24.35 -26.81
C ALA A 324 -3.56 -23.57 -25.96
N GLN A 325 -4.04 -22.65 -25.13
CA GLN A 325 -3.23 -22.10 -24.05
C GLN A 325 -2.78 -23.29 -23.20
N PRO A 326 -1.51 -23.32 -22.75
CA PRO A 326 -1.12 -24.27 -21.72
C PRO A 326 -2.11 -24.17 -20.56
N PRO A 327 -2.43 -25.29 -19.88
CA PRO A 327 -3.38 -25.27 -18.77
C PRO A 327 -2.93 -24.19 -17.78
N GLN A 328 -3.71 -23.11 -17.71
CA GLN A 328 -3.41 -22.02 -16.81
C GLN A 328 -3.69 -22.51 -15.39
N ALA A 329 -2.68 -22.42 -14.52
CA ALA A 329 -2.81 -22.68 -13.09
C ALA A 329 -4.07 -22.00 -12.54
N ALA A 330 -4.88 -22.71 -11.77
CA ALA A 330 -6.16 -22.20 -11.30
C ALA A 330 -6.65 -22.92 -10.04
N PHE A 331 -7.62 -22.28 -9.38
CA PHE A 331 -8.44 -22.89 -8.35
C PHE A 331 -9.86 -23.11 -8.89
N LEU A 332 -10.35 -24.35 -8.82
CA LEU A 332 -11.69 -24.76 -9.22
C LEU A 332 -12.43 -25.33 -8.01
N TYR A 333 -13.42 -24.61 -7.49
CA TYR A 333 -14.23 -25.08 -6.38
C TYR A 333 -15.71 -24.87 -6.66
N ARG A 334 -16.52 -25.93 -6.54
CA ARG A 334 -17.98 -25.91 -6.75
C ARG A 334 -18.41 -25.25 -8.07
N GLY A 335 -17.63 -25.46 -9.14
CA GLY A 335 -17.90 -24.91 -10.47
C GLY A 335 -17.47 -23.44 -10.66
N VAL A 336 -16.86 -22.82 -9.64
CA VAL A 336 -16.22 -21.50 -9.75
C VAL A 336 -14.75 -21.71 -10.09
N TRP A 337 -14.34 -21.22 -11.26
CA TRP A 337 -12.97 -21.28 -11.73
C TRP A 337 -12.29 -19.91 -11.56
N MET A 338 -11.15 -19.88 -10.87
CA MET A 338 -10.37 -18.68 -10.61
C MET A 338 -8.93 -18.89 -11.07
N PRO A 339 -8.42 -18.11 -12.03
CA PRO A 339 -7.04 -18.28 -12.49
C PRO A 339 -6.04 -17.86 -11.43
N LEU A 340 -4.96 -18.62 -11.30
CA LEU A 340 -3.76 -18.24 -10.58
C LEU A 340 -2.86 -17.47 -11.54
N LEU A 341 -2.48 -16.25 -11.15
CA LEU A 341 -1.73 -15.34 -12.00
C LEU A 341 -0.26 -15.27 -11.53
N PRO A 342 0.67 -15.95 -12.21
CA PRO A 342 2.07 -16.03 -11.77
C PRO A 342 2.83 -14.69 -11.84
N HIS A 343 2.30 -13.71 -12.56
CA HIS A 343 2.90 -12.37 -12.73
C HIS A 343 2.49 -11.36 -11.65
N VAL A 344 1.55 -11.74 -10.77
CA VAL A 344 1.02 -10.88 -9.71
C VAL A 344 2.04 -10.72 -8.60
N ALA A 345 2.65 -11.81 -8.15
CA ALA A 345 3.82 -11.84 -7.28
C ALA A 345 4.35 -13.28 -7.17
N SER A 346 5.60 -13.42 -6.73
CA SER A 346 6.15 -14.68 -6.24
C SER A 346 6.10 -14.68 -4.71
N PRO A 347 6.04 -15.86 -4.05
CA PRO A 347 6.15 -15.95 -2.59
C PRO A 347 7.31 -15.12 -2.05
N GLY A 348 7.05 -14.32 -1.01
CA GLY A 348 8.03 -13.44 -0.38
C GLY A 348 8.40 -12.16 -1.14
N VAL A 349 7.85 -11.92 -2.34
CA VAL A 349 8.14 -10.70 -3.14
C VAL A 349 6.85 -9.92 -3.39
N PRO A 350 6.51 -8.95 -2.54
CA PRO A 350 5.30 -8.18 -2.70
C PRO A 350 5.42 -7.21 -3.88
N LYS A 351 4.43 -7.22 -4.75
CA LYS A 351 4.29 -6.29 -5.88
C LYS A 351 2.94 -5.57 -5.78
N ALA A 352 2.94 -4.26 -6.07
CA ALA A 352 1.73 -3.45 -5.98
C ALA A 352 1.40 -2.86 -7.35
N THR A 353 0.61 -3.59 -8.14
CA THR A 353 0.28 -3.19 -9.51
C THR A 353 -0.69 -2.01 -9.51
N TYR A 354 -1.72 -2.05 -8.65
CA TYR A 354 -2.80 -1.07 -8.68
C TYR A 354 -2.51 0.17 -7.82
N MET A 355 -1.76 0.02 -6.72
CA MET A 355 -1.25 1.17 -5.95
C MET A 355 -0.29 2.05 -6.76
N GLU A 356 0.35 1.53 -7.80
CA GLU A 356 1.30 2.27 -8.65
C GLU A 356 0.63 3.05 -9.80
N MET A 357 -0.68 2.87 -10.02
CA MET A 357 -1.44 3.56 -11.07
C MET A 357 -1.81 5.01 -10.71
N LEU A 358 -0.80 5.85 -10.46
CA LEU A 358 -0.97 7.24 -9.99
C LEU A 358 -1.75 8.14 -10.96
N ASP A 359 -1.62 7.90 -12.27
CA ASP A 359 -2.20 8.75 -13.32
C ASP A 359 -3.69 8.49 -13.58
N ARG A 360 -4.26 7.44 -12.98
CA ARG A 360 -5.66 7.04 -13.22
C ARG A 360 -6.62 7.83 -12.32
N VAL A 361 -7.65 8.42 -12.94
CA VAL A 361 -8.73 9.15 -12.25
C VAL A 361 -9.88 8.22 -11.86
N GLU A 362 -10.17 7.21 -12.69
CA GLU A 362 -11.21 6.21 -12.45
C GLU A 362 -10.61 4.89 -11.97
N PRO A 363 -11.36 4.10 -11.17
CA PRO A 363 -10.89 2.81 -10.71
C PRO A 363 -10.69 1.85 -11.90
N PRO A 364 -9.55 1.15 -11.98
CA PRO A 364 -9.30 0.19 -13.04
C PRO A 364 -10.13 -1.07 -12.87
N THR A 365 -10.41 -1.76 -13.98
CA THR A 365 -10.93 -3.14 -13.94
C THR A 365 -9.83 -4.06 -13.40
N ILE A 366 -10.15 -4.79 -12.33
CA ILE A 366 -9.22 -5.72 -11.71
C ILE A 366 -9.21 -7.02 -12.54
N ALA A 367 -8.02 -7.54 -12.83
CA ALA A 367 -7.88 -8.77 -13.60
C ALA A 367 -8.49 -9.96 -12.82
N ASP A 368 -9.20 -10.82 -13.53
CA ASP A 368 -9.76 -12.04 -12.95
C ASP A 368 -8.64 -12.89 -12.35
N GLY A 369 -8.85 -13.40 -11.13
CA GLY A 369 -7.84 -14.16 -10.42
C GLY A 369 -6.77 -13.35 -9.67
N TYR A 370 -6.67 -12.03 -9.87
CA TYR A 370 -5.69 -11.20 -9.16
C TYR A 370 -5.88 -11.27 -7.64
N GLY A 371 -7.12 -11.12 -7.19
CA GLY A 371 -7.47 -11.18 -5.77
C GLY A 371 -7.18 -12.52 -5.12
N VAL A 372 -7.53 -13.64 -5.78
CA VAL A 372 -7.26 -14.98 -5.23
C VAL A 372 -5.76 -15.26 -5.22
N SER A 373 -5.02 -14.81 -6.23
CA SER A 373 -3.57 -14.98 -6.32
C SER A 373 -2.86 -14.25 -5.18
N LEU A 374 -3.22 -13.00 -4.91
CA LEU A 374 -2.69 -12.27 -3.74
C LEU A 374 -3.14 -12.89 -2.41
N GLY A 375 -4.42 -13.26 -2.27
CA GLY A 375 -4.92 -13.88 -1.05
C GLY A 375 -4.18 -15.19 -0.73
N TYR A 376 -3.96 -16.03 -1.74
CA TYR A 376 -3.14 -17.23 -1.64
C TYR A 376 -1.72 -16.93 -1.16
N LEU A 377 -1.03 -15.99 -1.82
CA LEU A 377 0.34 -15.62 -1.45
C LEU A 377 0.44 -15.05 -0.02
N CYS A 378 -0.49 -14.19 0.39
CA CYS A 378 -0.55 -13.68 1.76
C CYS A 378 -0.61 -14.82 2.80
N LEU A 379 -1.41 -15.86 2.55
CA LEU A 379 -1.55 -17.00 3.47
C LEU A 379 -0.23 -17.79 3.56
N LEU A 380 0.45 -18.01 2.43
CA LEU A 380 1.77 -18.67 2.41
C LEU A 380 2.83 -17.84 3.14
N ASP A 381 2.83 -16.53 2.91
CA ASP A 381 3.82 -15.61 3.48
C ASP A 381 3.59 -15.39 4.98
N ILE A 382 2.34 -15.45 5.46
CA ILE A 382 2.05 -15.46 6.91
C ILE A 382 2.72 -16.66 7.57
N VAL A 383 2.52 -17.87 7.03
CA VAL A 383 3.14 -19.08 7.59
C VAL A 383 4.65 -18.98 7.53
N SER A 384 5.20 -18.59 6.38
CA SER A 384 6.65 -18.43 6.21
C SER A 384 7.24 -17.39 7.17
N SER A 385 6.53 -16.29 7.42
CA SER A 385 6.93 -15.27 8.37
C SER A 385 6.87 -15.77 9.82
N ILE A 386 5.82 -16.50 10.21
CA ILE A 386 5.73 -17.13 11.54
C ILE A 386 6.92 -18.08 11.75
N THR A 387 7.17 -18.98 10.79
CA THR A 387 8.31 -19.91 10.84
C THR A 387 9.64 -19.15 10.98
N THR A 388 9.81 -18.06 10.22
CA THR A 388 11.03 -17.22 10.29
C THR A 388 11.21 -16.60 11.68
N VAL A 389 10.14 -16.11 12.33
CA VAL A 389 10.21 -15.56 13.69
C VAL A 389 10.65 -16.64 14.68
N VAL A 390 10.03 -17.82 14.62
CA VAL A 390 10.34 -18.94 15.53
C VAL A 390 11.79 -19.39 15.36
N GLU A 391 12.22 -19.67 14.13
CA GLU A 391 13.61 -20.10 13.86
C GLU A 391 14.64 -19.07 14.28
N ARG A 392 14.35 -17.77 14.11
CA ARG A 392 15.27 -16.70 14.53
C ARG A 392 15.42 -16.68 16.05
N ASP A 393 14.31 -16.75 16.79
CA ASP A 393 14.33 -16.76 18.25
C ASP A 393 15.04 -18.00 18.82
N GLU A 394 14.88 -19.17 18.19
CA GLU A 394 15.59 -20.39 18.57
C GLU A 394 17.10 -20.28 18.33
N LYS A 395 17.51 -19.75 17.17
CA LYS A 395 18.94 -19.50 16.85
C LYS A 395 19.56 -18.50 17.83
N GLU A 396 18.84 -17.42 18.16
CA GLU A 396 19.29 -16.43 19.15
C GLU A 396 19.39 -17.02 20.57
N ALA A 397 18.45 -17.86 20.98
CA ALA A 397 18.46 -18.53 22.28
C ALA A 397 19.63 -19.53 22.42
N ALA A 398 19.88 -20.32 21.37
CA ALA A 398 21.01 -21.25 21.30
C ALA A 398 22.36 -20.50 21.38
N ALA A 399 22.49 -19.37 20.66
CA ALA A 399 23.70 -18.55 20.71
C ALA A 399 23.98 -17.94 22.10
N ARG A 400 22.94 -17.69 22.90
CA ARG A 400 23.07 -17.12 24.26
C ARG A 400 23.33 -18.17 25.35
N GLY A 401 23.36 -19.46 25.03
CA GLY A 401 23.61 -20.54 26.00
C GLY A 401 22.51 -20.71 27.05
N THR A 402 21.34 -20.12 26.83
CA THR A 402 20.16 -20.19 27.70
C THR A 402 19.29 -21.41 27.37
N GLU A 403 19.87 -22.61 27.38
CA GLU A 403 19.17 -23.85 27.00
C GLU A 403 18.14 -24.34 28.05
N GLY A 404 17.97 -23.65 29.18
CA GLY A 404 17.05 -24.05 30.26
C GLY A 404 15.85 -23.12 30.49
N ALA A 405 15.81 -21.97 29.82
CA ALA A 405 14.73 -20.99 29.94
C ALA A 405 14.55 -20.33 28.57
N ALA A 406 14.00 -21.06 27.60
CA ALA A 406 13.39 -20.42 26.44
C ALA A 406 12.48 -19.32 26.97
N ASP A 407 12.88 -18.07 26.72
CA ASP A 407 12.34 -16.88 27.36
C ASP A 407 10.80 -16.97 27.36
N THR A 408 10.18 -17.07 28.54
CA THR A 408 8.74 -17.38 28.64
C THR A 408 7.88 -16.41 27.83
N LEU A 409 8.42 -15.23 27.53
CA LEU A 409 7.83 -14.26 26.62
C LEU A 409 7.85 -14.72 25.15
N ASN A 410 8.99 -15.12 24.59
CA ASN A 410 9.09 -15.64 23.22
C ASN A 410 8.25 -16.91 23.05
N GLY A 411 8.28 -17.83 24.02
CA GLY A 411 7.41 -19.01 23.97
C GLY A 411 5.91 -18.68 24.04
N ARG A 412 5.52 -17.63 24.77
CA ARG A 412 4.13 -17.13 24.78
C ARG A 412 3.76 -16.48 23.44
N LEU A 413 4.66 -15.68 22.88
CA LEU A 413 4.49 -15.07 21.56
C LEU A 413 4.29 -16.13 20.47
N HIS A 414 5.15 -17.15 20.41
CA HIS A 414 5.04 -18.22 19.41
C HIS A 414 3.70 -18.93 19.49
N ARG A 415 3.27 -19.30 20.71
CA ARG A 415 1.94 -19.89 20.92
C ARG A 415 0.81 -18.95 20.51
N GLN A 416 0.95 -17.65 20.77
CA GLN A 416 -0.05 -16.66 20.38
C GLN A 416 -0.11 -16.47 18.86
N LEU A 417 1.03 -16.43 18.17
CA LEU A 417 1.07 -16.35 16.70
C LEU A 417 0.35 -17.55 16.07
N VAL A 418 0.61 -18.76 16.56
CA VAL A 418 -0.08 -19.97 16.06
C VAL A 418 -1.57 -19.94 16.43
N SER A 419 -1.93 -19.63 17.68
CA SER A 419 -3.33 -19.65 18.11
C SER A 419 -4.19 -18.59 17.41
N SER A 420 -3.65 -17.39 17.22
CA SER A 420 -4.32 -16.29 16.51
C SER A 420 -4.53 -16.59 15.02
N SER A 421 -3.63 -17.34 14.39
CA SER A 421 -3.66 -17.58 12.93
C SER A 421 -4.28 -18.93 12.53
N TRP A 422 -4.32 -19.90 13.44
CA TRP A 422 -4.70 -21.30 13.15
C TRP A 422 -6.00 -21.44 12.38
N CYS A 423 -7.09 -20.86 12.89
CA CYS A 423 -8.42 -21.03 12.31
C CYS A 423 -8.51 -20.43 10.90
N GLY A 424 -8.00 -19.22 10.71
CA GLY A 424 -8.04 -18.53 9.42
C GLY A 424 -7.16 -19.20 8.37
N LEU A 425 -5.94 -19.59 8.74
CA LEU A 425 -5.02 -20.31 7.83
C LEU A 425 -5.58 -21.68 7.45
N LEU A 426 -6.00 -22.49 8.42
CA LEU A 426 -6.49 -23.84 8.15
C LEU A 426 -7.73 -23.81 7.26
N ALA A 427 -8.68 -22.92 7.55
CA ALA A 427 -9.92 -22.82 6.78
C ALA A 427 -9.69 -22.35 5.34
N ALA A 428 -8.69 -21.48 5.11
CA ALA A 428 -8.38 -20.97 3.78
C ALA A 428 -7.49 -21.94 2.98
N LEU A 429 -6.42 -22.46 3.59
CA LEU A 429 -5.50 -23.40 2.94
C LEU A 429 -6.17 -24.72 2.61
N SER A 430 -7.08 -25.24 3.46
CA SER A 430 -7.84 -26.45 3.14
C SER A 430 -8.75 -26.25 1.94
N LEU A 431 -9.44 -25.09 1.86
CA LEU A 431 -10.26 -24.75 0.69
C LEU A 431 -9.41 -24.64 -0.58
N LEU A 432 -8.27 -23.97 -0.50
CA LEU A 432 -7.37 -23.82 -1.65
C LEU A 432 -6.75 -25.15 -2.08
N LEU A 433 -6.47 -26.05 -1.13
CA LEU A 433 -6.00 -27.40 -1.41
C LEU A 433 -7.07 -28.19 -2.18
N ASP A 434 -8.31 -28.18 -1.70
CA ASP A 434 -9.44 -28.84 -2.36
C ASP A 434 -9.74 -28.24 -3.74
N ALA A 435 -9.47 -26.94 -3.92
CA ALA A 435 -9.71 -26.23 -5.17
C ALA A 435 -8.55 -26.34 -6.16
N SER A 436 -7.36 -26.74 -5.74
CA SER A 436 -6.15 -26.67 -6.56
C SER A 436 -6.26 -27.57 -7.79
N THR A 437 -5.96 -27.04 -8.97
CA THR A 437 -5.98 -27.79 -10.24
C THR A 437 -4.58 -28.15 -10.75
N GLU A 438 -3.53 -27.61 -10.13
CA GLU A 438 -2.13 -27.78 -10.54
C GLU A 438 -1.29 -28.44 -9.43
N GLU A 439 -0.36 -29.30 -9.81
CA GLU A 439 0.52 -30.00 -8.88
C GLU A 439 1.42 -29.03 -8.09
N ALA A 440 1.97 -27.98 -8.72
CA ALA A 440 2.86 -27.03 -8.06
C ALA A 440 2.18 -26.25 -6.93
N ALA A 441 0.98 -25.72 -7.17
CA ALA A 441 0.20 -25.03 -6.15
C ALA A 441 -0.20 -25.98 -5.00
N THR A 442 -0.57 -27.22 -5.35
CA THR A 442 -0.91 -28.27 -4.38
C THR A 442 0.27 -28.60 -3.47
N GLU A 443 1.44 -28.82 -4.06
CA GLU A 443 2.68 -29.11 -3.34
C GLU A 443 3.07 -27.96 -2.40
N GLU A 444 2.95 -26.71 -2.86
CA GLU A 444 3.28 -25.54 -2.05
C GLU A 444 2.33 -25.36 -0.86
N ILE A 445 1.02 -25.62 -1.05
CA ILE A 445 0.04 -25.61 0.04
C ILE A 445 0.35 -26.70 1.06
N LEU A 446 0.62 -27.93 0.61
CA LEU A 446 0.96 -29.05 1.49
C LEU A 446 2.25 -28.78 2.29
N LYS A 447 3.30 -28.28 1.63
CA LYS A 447 4.55 -27.87 2.30
C LYS A 447 4.29 -26.79 3.35
N THR A 448 3.45 -25.82 3.02
CA THR A 448 3.07 -24.74 3.94
C THR A 448 2.31 -25.27 5.15
N MET A 449 1.33 -26.15 4.94
CA MET A 449 0.59 -26.78 6.03
C MET A 449 1.51 -27.66 6.90
N GLN A 450 2.46 -28.38 6.29
CA GLN A 450 3.44 -29.19 7.01
C GLN A 450 4.42 -28.32 7.83
N ARG A 451 4.80 -27.15 7.34
CA ARG A 451 5.65 -26.19 8.09
C ARG A 451 4.92 -25.55 9.26
N PHE A 452 3.61 -25.37 9.15
CA PHE A 452 2.79 -24.73 10.18
C PHE A 452 2.37 -25.70 11.30
N ALA A 453 2.21 -26.98 10.97
CA ALA A 453 1.93 -28.06 11.93
C ALA A 453 3.19 -28.43 12.73
#